data_AF-A0A6N8JF22-F1
#
_entry.id   AF-A0A6N8JF22-F1
#
_cell.length_a   1.000
_cell.length_b   1.000
_cell.length_c   1.000
_cell.angle_alpha   90.00
_cell.angle_beta   90.00
_cell.angle_gamma   90.00
#
_symmetry.space_group_name_H-M   'P 1'
#
loop_
_entity.id
_entity.type
_entity.pdbx_description
1 polymer ?
#
loop_
_entity_poly.entity_id
_entity_poly.type
_entity_poly.pdbx_seq_one_letter_code
_entity_poly.pdbx_strand_id
1 'polypeptide(L)'
;MLELPLTVKIPTDQELDYRPDLDEILMKRRRANIREGYKLLMNENPRLPYRFQATINIDNSSLWELFLELAETFPANVSCVYGLTEDESVTTMPLKKEFVLRELSGYEAELTQDCQLEFGLLFHQKDLLIELSVSESKYIRYWGIELERFKRLMKSFDLPADDKLEFIDEYPKMVLPLRDVLPGSKAPETVVYYLDDAFKIDRNASNALFD
;
A
#
# COMPACT_ATOMS: atom_id res chain seq x y z
N MET A 1 -9.39 -11.82 -12.88
CA MET A 1 -9.97 -10.59 -12.29
C MET A 1 -9.28 -10.44 -10.96
N LEU A 2 -8.78 -9.25 -10.64
CA LEU A 2 -8.03 -9.02 -9.40
C LEU A 2 -8.85 -9.41 -8.17
N GLU A 3 -8.25 -10.16 -7.25
CA GLU A 3 -8.81 -10.42 -5.92
C GLU A 3 -8.65 -9.17 -5.05
N LEU A 4 -9.78 -8.52 -4.75
CA LEU A 4 -9.80 -7.33 -3.90
C LEU A 4 -9.87 -7.72 -2.41
N PRO A 5 -9.46 -6.81 -1.51
CA PRO A 5 -9.65 -6.99 -0.07
C PRO A 5 -11.12 -7.25 0.28
N LEU A 6 -11.38 -8.02 1.33
CA LEU A 6 -12.74 -8.32 1.80
C LEU A 6 -13.57 -7.08 2.13
N THR A 7 -12.91 -5.97 2.46
CA THR A 7 -13.52 -4.69 2.79
C THR A 7 -13.96 -3.90 1.56
N VAL A 8 -13.49 -4.24 0.36
CA VAL A 8 -13.83 -3.51 -0.86
C VAL A 8 -15.07 -4.12 -1.50
N LYS A 9 -16.15 -3.35 -1.52
CA LYS A 9 -17.38 -3.69 -2.23
C LYS A 9 -17.54 -2.82 -3.47
N ILE A 10 -17.91 -3.47 -4.57
CA ILE A 10 -18.39 -2.79 -5.77
C ILE A 10 -19.81 -2.28 -5.50
N PRO A 11 -20.05 -0.96 -5.48
CA PRO A 11 -21.40 -0.43 -5.32
C PRO A 11 -22.30 -0.88 -6.47
N THR A 12 -23.54 -1.23 -6.12
CA THR A 12 -24.62 -1.42 -7.07
C THR A 12 -25.19 -0.08 -7.53
N ASP A 13 -25.92 -0.07 -8.65
CA ASP A 13 -26.56 1.14 -9.20
C ASP A 13 -27.50 1.82 -8.20
N GLN A 14 -28.04 1.08 -7.22
CA GLN A 14 -28.94 1.59 -6.18
C GLN A 14 -28.21 2.19 -4.97
N GLU A 15 -26.93 1.87 -4.79
CA GLU A 15 -26.09 2.34 -3.67
C GLU A 15 -25.31 3.61 -4.03
N LEU A 16 -25.35 4.03 -5.29
CA LEU A 16 -24.70 5.26 -5.76
C LEU A 16 -25.69 6.41 -5.78
N ASP A 17 -25.32 7.51 -5.12
CA ASP A 17 -26.03 8.77 -5.28
C ASP A 17 -26.08 9.16 -6.76
N TYR A 18 -27.24 9.65 -7.22
CA TYR A 18 -27.41 10.06 -8.61
C TYR A 18 -26.42 11.18 -8.96
N ARG A 19 -25.62 10.94 -10.02
CA ARG A 19 -24.74 11.93 -10.64
C ARG A 19 -24.96 11.94 -12.15
N PRO A 20 -24.86 13.09 -12.83
CA PRO A 20 -25.07 13.16 -14.28
C PRO A 20 -24.12 12.26 -15.10
N ASP A 21 -22.95 11.93 -14.55
CA ASP A 21 -21.88 11.13 -15.17
C ASP A 21 -21.83 9.67 -14.69
N LEU A 22 -22.79 9.24 -13.85
CA LEU A 22 -22.77 7.93 -13.20
C LEU A 22 -22.69 6.77 -14.19
N ASP A 23 -23.48 6.82 -15.27
CA ASP A 23 -23.50 5.79 -16.32
C ASP A 23 -22.14 5.68 -17.05
N GLU A 24 -21.49 6.82 -17.31
CA GLU A 24 -20.18 6.86 -17.95
C GLU A 24 -19.11 6.25 -17.05
N ILE A 25 -19.13 6.59 -15.75
CA ILE A 25 -18.20 6.04 -14.75
C ILE A 25 -18.38 4.52 -14.62
N LEU A 26 -19.62 4.03 -14.53
CA LEU A 26 -19.91 2.61 -14.46
C LEU A 26 -19.53 1.88 -15.75
N MET A 27 -19.71 2.49 -16.92
CA MET A 27 -19.23 1.93 -18.19
C MET A 27 -17.70 1.85 -18.25
N LYS A 28 -16.99 2.90 -17.83
CA LYS A 28 -15.52 2.90 -17.76
C LYS A 28 -15.03 1.79 -16.86
N ARG A 29 -15.60 1.66 -15.66
CA ARG A 29 -15.27 0.59 -14.72
C ARG A 29 -15.47 -0.81 -15.31
N ARG A 30 -16.60 -1.07 -15.98
CA ARG A 30 -16.86 -2.39 -16.60
C ARG A 30 -15.83 -2.78 -17.67
N ARG A 31 -15.12 -1.80 -18.22
CA ARG A 31 -14.05 -1.99 -19.22
C ARG A 31 -12.65 -1.84 -18.62
N ALA A 32 -12.55 -1.56 -17.31
CA ALA A 32 -11.31 -1.26 -16.65
C ALA A 32 -10.37 -2.48 -16.67
N ASN A 33 -9.10 -2.23 -16.94
CA ASN A 33 -8.04 -3.24 -16.94
C ASN A 33 -7.48 -3.46 -15.51
N ILE A 34 -8.36 -3.81 -14.57
CA ILE A 34 -8.01 -4.12 -13.18
C ILE A 34 -7.71 -5.61 -13.07
N ARG A 35 -6.43 -5.95 -13.15
CA ARG A 35 -5.87 -7.30 -13.06
C ARG A 35 -4.48 -7.25 -12.45
N GLU A 36 -3.94 -8.41 -12.08
CA GLU A 36 -2.57 -8.53 -11.62
C GLU A 36 -1.56 -8.07 -12.67
N GLY A 37 -0.48 -7.46 -12.21
CA GLY A 37 0.59 -6.93 -13.03
C GLY A 37 1.16 -5.64 -12.46
N TYR A 38 2.12 -5.04 -13.16
CA TYR A 38 2.73 -3.78 -12.72
C TYR A 38 2.91 -2.77 -13.84
N LYS A 39 2.78 -1.49 -13.49
CA LYS A 39 3.27 -0.37 -14.30
C LYS A 39 4.69 -0.04 -13.88
N LEU A 40 5.53 0.35 -14.83
CA LEU A 40 6.92 0.73 -14.57
C LEU A 40 7.19 2.12 -15.13
N LEU A 41 7.71 3.02 -14.29
CA LEU A 41 8.10 4.37 -14.68
C LEU A 41 9.58 4.58 -14.37
N MET A 42 10.37 4.93 -15.38
CA MET A 42 11.79 5.23 -15.17
C MET A 42 11.96 6.62 -14.56
N ASN A 43 12.94 6.77 -13.67
CA ASN A 43 13.27 8.08 -13.13
C ASN A 43 14.02 8.91 -14.18
N GLU A 44 13.38 9.97 -14.68
CA GLU A 44 13.99 10.94 -15.60
C GLU A 44 14.69 12.09 -14.86
N ASN A 45 14.49 12.22 -13.55
CA ASN A 45 15.09 13.27 -12.73
C ASN A 45 16.32 12.75 -11.97
N PRO A 46 17.55 13.06 -12.43
CA PRO A 46 18.78 12.57 -11.81
C PRO A 46 19.02 13.14 -10.41
N ARG A 47 18.24 14.12 -9.95
CA ARG A 47 18.33 14.65 -8.58
C ARG A 47 17.64 13.74 -7.56
N LEU A 48 16.78 12.83 -8.01
CA LEU A 48 16.07 11.91 -7.13
C LEU A 48 16.84 10.59 -7.03
N PRO A 49 17.13 10.08 -5.82
CA PRO A 49 18.07 8.98 -5.61
C PRO A 49 17.45 7.57 -5.81
N TYR A 50 16.57 7.40 -6.81
CA TYR A 50 16.02 6.10 -7.21
C TYR A 50 16.10 5.94 -8.74
N ARG A 51 15.97 4.72 -9.25
CA ARG A 51 16.08 4.43 -10.69
C ARG A 51 14.73 4.29 -11.38
N PHE A 52 13.75 3.70 -10.71
CA PHE A 52 12.42 3.46 -11.25
C PHE A 52 11.37 3.49 -10.13
N GLN A 53 10.12 3.66 -10.55
CA GLN A 53 8.93 3.49 -9.75
C GLN A 53 8.10 2.37 -10.36
N ALA A 54 7.41 1.62 -9.52
CA ALA A 54 6.44 0.63 -9.95
C ALA A 54 5.16 0.75 -9.13
N THR A 55 4.03 0.57 -9.81
CA THR A 55 2.72 0.42 -9.16
C THR A 55 2.21 -0.97 -9.53
N ILE A 56 1.87 -1.79 -8.54
CA ILE A 56 1.67 -3.22 -8.69
C ILE A 56 0.29 -3.60 -8.16
N ASN A 57 -0.55 -4.12 -9.07
CA ASN A 57 -1.73 -4.88 -8.69
C ASN A 57 -1.33 -6.33 -8.47
N ILE A 58 -1.75 -6.88 -7.33
CA ILE A 58 -1.59 -8.29 -6.99
C ILE A 58 -2.86 -8.73 -6.28
N ASP A 59 -3.24 -9.99 -6.47
CA ASP A 59 -4.34 -10.58 -5.71
C ASP A 59 -4.09 -10.40 -4.20
N ASN A 60 -5.10 -9.98 -3.47
CA ASN A 60 -4.95 -9.57 -2.08
C ASN A 60 -4.42 -10.72 -1.18
N SER A 61 -4.72 -11.97 -1.52
CA SER A 61 -4.17 -13.16 -0.88
C SER A 61 -2.65 -13.31 -0.99
N SER A 62 -2.03 -12.69 -2.00
CA SER A 62 -0.58 -12.74 -2.25
C SER A 62 0.13 -11.41 -1.92
N LEU A 63 -0.62 -10.38 -1.51
CA LEU A 63 -0.12 -9.04 -1.22
C LEU A 63 0.99 -9.04 -0.15
N TRP A 64 0.78 -9.78 0.95
CA TRP A 64 1.74 -9.83 2.05
C TRP A 64 3.05 -10.52 1.64
N GLU A 65 2.95 -11.64 0.93
CA GLU A 65 4.12 -12.38 0.46
C GLU A 65 4.97 -11.53 -0.48
N LEU A 66 4.34 -10.83 -1.43
CA LEU A 66 5.05 -9.92 -2.32
C LEU A 66 5.67 -8.74 -1.55
N PHE A 67 4.96 -8.20 -0.55
CA PHE A 67 5.51 -7.15 0.32
C PHE A 67 6.79 -7.62 1.03
N LEU A 68 6.81 -8.83 1.57
CA LEU A 68 7.99 -9.39 2.24
C LEU A 68 9.16 -9.60 1.26
N GLU A 69 8.90 -10.12 0.06
CA GLU A 69 9.94 -10.30 -0.96
C GLU A 69 10.52 -8.97 -1.47
N LEU A 70 9.68 -7.94 -1.60
CA LEU A 70 10.14 -6.58 -1.89
C LEU A 70 10.91 -5.98 -0.70
N ALA A 71 10.54 -6.28 0.54
CA ALA A 71 11.29 -5.86 1.72
C ALA A 71 12.71 -6.47 1.78
N GLU A 72 12.97 -7.58 1.10
CA GLU A 72 14.33 -8.13 0.97
C GLU A 72 15.27 -7.33 0.06
N THR A 73 14.77 -6.30 -0.62
CA THR A 73 15.63 -5.34 -1.32
C THR A 73 16.16 -4.24 -0.38
N PHE A 74 15.57 -4.10 0.81
CA PHE A 74 15.96 -3.08 1.77
C PHE A 74 17.20 -3.49 2.58
N PRO A 75 18.02 -2.52 3.02
CA PRO A 75 19.11 -2.76 3.95
C PRO A 75 18.61 -3.15 5.35
N ALA A 76 19.55 -3.50 6.24
CA ALA A 76 19.24 -3.99 7.58
C ALA A 76 18.50 -2.99 8.48
N ASN A 77 18.60 -1.69 8.20
CA ASN A 77 17.86 -0.66 8.94
C ASN A 77 16.94 0.12 8.00
N VAL A 78 15.69 0.29 8.42
CA VAL A 78 14.62 0.93 7.65
C VAL A 78 13.75 1.76 8.59
N SER A 79 13.12 2.81 8.05
CA SER A 79 11.99 3.45 8.70
C SER A 79 10.71 2.72 8.31
N CYS A 80 9.82 2.52 9.28
CA CYS A 80 8.44 2.10 9.01
C CYS A 80 7.61 3.34 8.72
N VAL A 81 6.73 3.27 7.72
CA VAL A 81 5.71 4.27 7.44
C VAL A 81 4.36 3.61 7.64
N TYR A 82 3.46 4.21 8.42
CA TYR A 82 2.11 3.68 8.62
C TYR A 82 1.14 4.75 9.13
N GLY A 83 -0.15 4.56 8.86
CA GLY A 83 -1.18 5.50 9.30
C GLY A 83 -2.58 5.12 8.86
N LEU A 84 -3.53 5.96 9.27
CA LEU A 84 -4.88 5.96 8.75
C LEU A 84 -4.91 6.77 7.46
N THR A 85 -5.69 6.34 6.47
CA THR A 85 -5.82 7.01 5.16
C THR A 85 -6.22 8.48 5.26
N GLU A 86 -7.03 8.84 6.27
CA GLU A 86 -7.54 10.20 6.47
C GLU A 86 -6.59 11.09 7.30
N ASP A 87 -5.55 10.50 7.88
CA ASP A 87 -4.58 11.19 8.75
C ASP A 87 -3.19 11.26 8.10
N GLU A 88 -2.32 12.10 8.66
CA GLU A 88 -0.90 12.07 8.29
C GLU A 88 -0.25 10.78 8.76
N SER A 89 0.44 10.09 7.84
CA SER A 89 1.19 8.88 8.18
C SER A 89 2.42 9.23 9.02
N VAL A 90 2.75 8.35 9.96
CA VAL A 90 3.96 8.48 10.76
C VAL A 90 5.10 7.78 10.03
N THR A 91 6.29 8.40 10.07
CA THR A 91 7.55 7.76 9.70
C THR A 91 8.40 7.57 10.94
N THR A 92 8.80 6.33 11.24
CA THR A 92 9.67 6.05 12.38
C THR A 92 11.10 6.52 12.13
N MET A 93 11.89 6.66 13.19
CA MET A 93 13.35 6.62 13.05
C MET A 93 13.80 5.28 12.42
N PRO A 94 15.00 5.20 11.84
CA PRO A 94 15.53 3.93 11.34
C PRO A 94 15.63 2.87 12.44
N LEU A 95 15.01 1.72 12.20
CA LEU A 95 14.96 0.56 13.08
C LEU A 95 15.46 -0.68 12.32
N LYS A 96 15.80 -1.75 13.04
CA LYS A 96 16.14 -3.03 12.40
C LYS A 96 14.97 -3.55 11.57
N LYS A 97 15.21 -3.89 10.31
CA LYS A 97 14.17 -4.40 9.38
C LYS A 97 13.44 -5.60 9.96
N GLU A 98 14.15 -6.53 10.57
CA GLU A 98 13.56 -7.75 11.16
C GLU A 98 12.66 -7.43 12.36
N PHE A 99 12.97 -6.36 13.10
CA PHE A 99 12.09 -5.86 14.17
C PHE A 99 10.81 -5.30 13.57
N VAL A 100 10.93 -4.38 12.60
CA VAL A 100 9.78 -3.75 11.94
C VAL A 100 8.84 -4.80 11.32
N LEU A 101 9.38 -5.73 10.53
CA LEU A 101 8.59 -6.76 9.87
C LEU A 101 7.87 -7.68 10.86
N ARG A 102 8.48 -7.97 12.01
CA ARG A 102 7.85 -8.78 13.07
C ARG A 102 6.70 -8.04 13.75
N GLU A 103 6.85 -6.73 14.00
CA GLU A 103 5.75 -5.95 14.59
C GLU A 103 4.59 -5.80 13.58
N LEU A 104 4.89 -5.58 12.30
CA LEU A 104 3.85 -5.52 11.25
C LEU A 104 3.14 -6.87 11.05
N SER A 105 3.86 -8.01 11.10
CA SER A 105 3.24 -9.33 10.89
C SER A 105 2.21 -9.70 11.94
N GLY A 106 2.26 -9.10 13.14
CA GLY A 106 1.20 -9.23 14.15
C GLY A 106 -0.17 -8.67 13.73
N TYR A 107 -0.19 -7.90 12.63
CA TYR A 107 -1.37 -7.23 12.09
C TYR A 107 -1.55 -7.50 10.59
N GLU A 108 -0.98 -8.58 10.07
CA GLU A 108 -1.03 -8.92 8.63
C GLU A 108 -2.45 -8.84 8.06
N ALA A 109 -3.43 -9.44 8.74
CA ALA A 109 -4.83 -9.43 8.31
C ALA A 109 -5.38 -8.00 8.22
N GLU A 110 -5.18 -7.18 9.26
CA GLU A 110 -5.65 -5.79 9.25
C GLU A 110 -4.92 -4.96 8.19
N LEU A 111 -3.59 -5.09 8.07
CA LEU A 111 -2.78 -4.33 7.12
C LEU A 111 -3.12 -4.65 5.66
N THR A 112 -3.40 -5.91 5.34
CA THR A 112 -3.73 -6.36 3.98
C THR A 112 -5.20 -6.17 3.62
N GLN A 113 -6.12 -6.26 4.58
CA GLN A 113 -7.56 -6.25 4.32
C GLN A 113 -8.23 -4.91 4.59
N ASP A 114 -7.78 -4.13 5.57
CA ASP A 114 -8.50 -2.93 6.02
C ASP A 114 -8.10 -1.70 5.21
N CYS A 115 -8.98 -1.23 4.32
CA CYS A 115 -8.74 -0.07 3.45
C CYS A 115 -8.67 1.30 4.17
N GLN A 116 -8.72 1.33 5.50
CA GLN A 116 -8.39 2.53 6.28
C GLN A 116 -6.91 2.60 6.69
N LEU A 117 -6.14 1.53 6.49
CA LEU A 117 -4.73 1.47 6.84
C LEU A 117 -3.82 1.56 5.61
N GLU A 118 -2.76 2.34 5.75
CA GLU A 118 -1.61 2.32 4.87
C GLU A 118 -0.35 1.95 5.66
N PHE A 119 0.58 1.26 5.00
CA PHE A 119 1.85 0.89 5.63
C PHE A 119 2.94 0.67 4.60
N GLY A 120 4.18 0.71 5.06
CA GLY A 120 5.33 0.62 4.19
C GLY A 120 6.67 0.68 4.90
N LEU A 121 7.72 0.57 4.10
CA LEU A 121 9.11 0.72 4.48
C LEU A 121 9.74 1.85 3.67
N LEU A 122 10.59 2.62 4.34
CA LEU A 122 11.36 3.70 3.75
C LEU A 122 12.84 3.54 4.13
N PHE A 123 13.70 3.60 3.13
CA PHE A 123 15.12 3.79 3.32
C PHE A 123 15.57 4.96 2.45
N HIS A 124 16.01 6.03 3.12
CA HIS A 124 16.44 7.24 2.45
C HIS A 124 17.79 7.71 3.00
N GLN A 125 18.77 7.78 2.11
CA GLN A 125 20.06 8.44 2.29
C GLN A 125 20.29 9.41 1.13
N LYS A 126 21.33 10.24 1.24
CA LYS A 126 21.67 11.28 0.26
C LYS A 126 21.62 10.80 -1.20
N ASP A 127 22.15 9.61 -1.46
CA ASP A 127 22.32 9.06 -2.82
C ASP A 127 21.51 7.79 -3.06
N LEU A 128 20.63 7.40 -2.12
CA LEU A 128 19.80 6.20 -2.26
C LEU A 128 18.41 6.36 -1.60
N LEU A 129 17.36 6.13 -2.39
CA LEU A 129 15.98 5.97 -1.95
C LEU A 129 15.43 4.62 -2.39
N ILE A 130 14.91 3.87 -1.42
CA ILE A 130 14.06 2.71 -1.62
C ILE A 130 12.80 2.94 -0.78
N GLU A 131 11.65 2.85 -1.42
CA GLU A 131 10.35 3.04 -0.77
C GLU A 131 9.43 1.91 -1.21
N LEU A 132 8.69 1.36 -0.24
CA LEU A 132 7.72 0.31 -0.44
C LEU A 132 6.49 0.70 0.35
N SER A 133 5.37 0.97 -0.30
CA SER A 133 4.11 1.27 0.38
C SER A 133 2.98 0.42 -0.16
N VAL A 134 2.10 -0.01 0.74
CA VAL A 134 0.79 -0.58 0.42
C VAL A 134 -0.22 0.53 0.64
N SER A 135 -0.91 0.90 -0.43
CA SER A 135 -1.93 1.95 -0.41
C SER A 135 -3.16 1.51 0.39
N GLU A 136 -4.05 2.46 0.67
CA GLU A 136 -5.37 2.23 1.24
C GLU A 136 -6.21 1.30 0.34
N SER A 137 -5.93 1.33 -0.96
CA SER A 137 -6.55 0.48 -1.98
C SER A 137 -5.89 -0.88 -2.17
N LYS A 138 -4.86 -1.18 -1.37
CA LYS A 138 -4.18 -2.47 -1.29
C LYS A 138 -3.48 -2.90 -2.59
N TYR A 139 -2.93 -1.92 -3.31
CA TYR A 139 -1.90 -2.16 -4.31
C TYR A 139 -0.54 -1.67 -3.76
N ILE A 140 0.54 -2.18 -4.34
CA ILE A 140 1.91 -1.81 -3.90
C ILE A 140 2.42 -0.67 -4.77
N ARG A 141 3.06 0.32 -4.13
CA ARG A 141 3.93 1.30 -4.78
C ARG A 141 5.37 1.05 -4.34
N TYR A 142 6.30 1.02 -5.29
CA TYR A 142 7.69 0.68 -5.04
C TYR A 142 8.65 1.59 -5.80
N TRP A 143 9.59 2.21 -5.09
CA TRP A 143 10.70 2.97 -5.64
C TRP A 143 11.98 2.16 -5.42
N GLY A 144 12.75 1.95 -6.47
CA GLY A 144 13.92 1.08 -6.40
C GLY A 144 15.06 1.49 -7.32
N ILE A 145 16.22 0.89 -7.06
CA ILE A 145 17.45 1.05 -7.85
C ILE A 145 17.82 -0.20 -8.67
N GLU A 146 17.44 -1.39 -8.21
CA GLU A 146 17.80 -2.68 -8.83
C GLU A 146 16.72 -3.20 -9.80
N LEU A 147 16.56 -2.56 -10.96
CA LEU A 147 15.50 -2.88 -11.92
C LEU A 147 15.45 -4.36 -12.35
N GLU A 148 16.60 -4.98 -12.61
CA GLU A 148 16.65 -6.37 -13.08
C GLU A 148 16.38 -7.39 -11.97
N ARG A 149 16.64 -7.04 -10.70
CA ARG A 149 16.21 -7.85 -9.57
C ARG A 149 14.69 -7.74 -9.40
N PHE A 150 14.16 -6.53 -9.47
CA PHE A 150 12.72 -6.28 -9.42
C PHE A 150 11.95 -7.03 -10.51
N LYS A 151 12.38 -6.94 -11.78
CA LYS A 151 11.72 -7.66 -12.89
C LYS A 151 11.72 -9.18 -12.70
N ARG A 152 12.79 -9.75 -12.15
CA ARG A 152 12.86 -11.18 -11.85
C ARG A 152 11.89 -11.57 -10.74
N LEU A 153 11.75 -10.72 -9.72
CA LEU A 153 10.78 -10.91 -8.65
C LEU A 153 9.33 -10.82 -9.19
N MET A 154 8.99 -9.79 -9.98
CA MET A 154 7.66 -9.71 -10.58
C MET A 154 7.33 -10.96 -11.41
N LYS A 155 8.32 -11.45 -12.17
CA LYS A 155 8.17 -12.69 -12.95
C LYS A 155 7.95 -13.93 -12.08
N SER A 156 8.51 -14.02 -10.87
CA SER A 156 8.29 -15.18 -10.00
C SER A 156 6.89 -15.20 -9.38
N PHE A 157 6.20 -14.07 -9.36
CA PHE A 157 4.78 -13.94 -9.00
C PHE A 157 3.87 -13.94 -10.25
N ASP A 158 4.40 -14.28 -11.43
CA ASP A 158 3.66 -14.25 -12.71
C ASP A 158 3.02 -12.88 -13.04
N LEU A 159 3.58 -11.78 -12.53
CA LEU A 159 3.08 -10.42 -12.74
C LEU A 159 3.65 -9.83 -14.04
N PRO A 160 2.84 -9.61 -15.09
CA PRO A 160 3.31 -8.98 -16.31
C PRO A 160 3.44 -7.46 -16.16
N ALA A 161 4.36 -6.87 -16.92
CA ALA A 161 4.38 -5.41 -17.12
C ALA A 161 3.24 -5.00 -18.06
N ASP A 162 2.44 -4.01 -17.69
CA ASP A 162 1.37 -3.47 -18.53
C ASP A 162 1.06 -2.00 -18.19
N ASP A 163 1.46 -1.09 -19.08
CA ASP A 163 1.25 0.36 -18.90
C ASP A 163 -0.23 0.77 -18.94
N LYS A 164 -1.12 -0.11 -19.40
CA LYS A 164 -2.57 0.11 -19.45
C LYS A 164 -3.29 -0.46 -18.22
N LEU A 165 -2.59 -0.93 -17.20
CA LEU A 165 -3.24 -1.34 -15.95
C LEU A 165 -4.07 -0.18 -15.38
N GLU A 166 -5.14 -0.51 -14.68
CA GLU A 166 -5.95 0.48 -13.97
C GLU A 166 -6.09 0.01 -12.51
N PHE A 167 -6.27 0.96 -11.60
CA PHE A 167 -6.26 0.70 -10.15
C PHE A 167 -7.65 0.96 -9.56
N ILE A 168 -7.98 0.26 -8.48
CA ILE A 168 -9.36 0.26 -7.95
C ILE A 168 -9.78 1.62 -7.37
N ASP A 169 -8.84 2.44 -6.90
CA ASP A 169 -9.05 3.84 -6.48
C ASP A 169 -9.41 4.79 -7.62
N GLU A 170 -9.14 4.42 -8.87
CA GLU A 170 -9.51 5.22 -10.04
C GLU A 170 -11.04 5.14 -10.32
N TYR A 171 -11.79 4.30 -9.59
CA TYR A 171 -13.22 4.07 -9.75
C TYR A 171 -13.99 4.12 -8.44
N PRO A 172 -15.33 4.34 -8.47
CA PRO A 172 -16.16 4.27 -7.28
C PRO A 172 -16.08 2.90 -6.59
N LYS A 173 -15.75 2.93 -5.30
CA LYS A 173 -15.72 1.76 -4.43
C LYS A 173 -16.38 2.12 -3.10
N MET A 174 -16.94 1.11 -2.44
CA MET A 174 -17.36 1.23 -1.04
C MET A 174 -16.37 0.45 -0.20
N VAL A 175 -16.03 1.01 0.96
CA VAL A 175 -15.16 0.38 1.94
C VAL A 175 -16.02 0.04 3.15
N LEU A 176 -16.06 -1.23 3.51
CA LEU A 176 -16.69 -1.73 4.72
C LEU A 176 -15.65 -1.84 5.84
N PRO A 177 -16.00 -1.56 7.09
CA PRO A 177 -15.12 -1.86 8.22
C PRO A 177 -14.75 -3.35 8.24
N LEU A 178 -13.46 -3.68 8.42
CA LEU A 178 -13.01 -5.08 8.41
C LEU A 178 -13.75 -5.93 9.44
N ARG A 179 -14.03 -5.36 10.61
CA ARG A 179 -14.73 -6.04 11.72
C ARG A 179 -16.14 -6.52 11.36
N ASP A 180 -16.77 -5.91 10.35
CA ASP A 180 -18.12 -6.27 9.90
C ASP A 180 -18.10 -7.50 8.98
N VAL A 181 -16.99 -7.73 8.28
CA VAL A 181 -16.81 -8.85 7.34
C VAL A 181 -15.90 -9.95 7.89
N LEU A 182 -15.06 -9.64 8.88
CA LEU A 182 -14.16 -10.56 9.57
C LEU A 182 -14.23 -10.33 11.09
N PRO A 183 -15.16 -11.00 11.80
CA PRO A 183 -15.32 -10.82 13.25
C PRO A 183 -14.04 -11.14 14.02
N GLY A 184 -13.70 -10.27 14.98
CA GLY A 184 -12.50 -10.40 15.81
C GLY A 184 -11.26 -9.67 15.27
N SER A 185 -11.34 -9.06 14.08
CA SER A 185 -10.31 -8.13 13.61
C SER A 185 -10.23 -6.89 14.50
N LYS A 186 -9.04 -6.30 14.60
CA LYS A 186 -8.86 -5.04 15.34
C LYS A 186 -9.43 -3.87 14.55
N ALA A 187 -9.81 -2.83 15.28
CA ALA A 187 -10.08 -1.53 14.71
C ALA A 187 -8.77 -0.93 14.14
N PRO A 188 -8.80 -0.21 13.02
CA PRO A 188 -7.58 0.36 12.43
C PRO A 188 -6.86 1.32 13.38
N GLU A 189 -7.59 2.10 14.18
CA GLU A 189 -7.03 2.98 15.21
C GLU A 189 -6.31 2.19 16.32
N THR A 190 -6.80 0.98 16.62
CA THR A 190 -6.18 0.09 17.59
C THR A 190 -4.88 -0.52 17.05
N VAL A 191 -4.83 -0.86 15.76
CA VAL A 191 -3.59 -1.30 15.09
C VAL A 191 -2.55 -0.19 15.18
N VAL A 192 -2.93 1.03 14.78
CA VAL A 192 -2.08 2.22 14.85
C VAL A 192 -1.56 2.47 16.26
N TYR A 193 -2.44 2.43 17.27
CA TYR A 193 -2.05 2.60 18.68
C TYR A 193 -0.97 1.60 19.12
N TYR A 194 -1.12 0.32 18.77
CA TYR A 194 -0.14 -0.68 19.17
C TYR A 194 1.18 -0.57 18.40
N LEU A 195 1.13 -0.16 17.12
CA LEU A 195 2.35 0.14 16.36
C LEU A 195 3.07 1.36 16.96
N ASP A 196 2.35 2.39 17.38
CA ASP A 196 2.94 3.54 18.06
C ASP A 196 3.64 3.15 19.36
N ASP A 197 3.00 2.31 20.19
CA ASP A 197 3.66 1.81 21.41
C ASP A 197 4.88 0.95 21.10
N ALA A 198 4.80 0.07 20.09
CA ALA A 198 5.92 -0.79 19.68
C ALA A 198 7.12 0.03 19.17
N PHE A 199 6.85 1.08 18.38
CA PHE A 199 7.86 1.95 17.79
C PHE A 199 8.20 3.18 18.62
N LYS A 200 7.57 3.35 19.79
CA LYS A 200 7.76 4.48 20.72
C LYS A 200 7.51 5.83 20.05
N ILE A 201 6.41 5.92 19.30
CA ILE A 201 5.92 7.13 18.66
C ILE A 201 5.00 7.88 19.61
N ASP A 202 5.28 9.18 19.79
CA ASP A 202 4.35 10.11 20.43
C ASP A 202 3.76 11.03 19.37
N ARG A 203 2.50 10.75 18.97
CA ARG A 203 1.79 11.56 17.97
C ARG A 203 1.45 12.97 18.47
N ASN A 204 1.47 13.23 19.78
CA ASN A 204 1.18 14.55 20.34
C ASN A 204 2.39 15.50 20.30
N ALA A 205 3.61 14.97 20.20
CA ALA A 205 4.84 15.76 20.15
C ALA A 205 4.96 16.60 18.86
N SER A 206 4.35 16.15 17.76
CA SER A 206 4.36 16.85 16.47
C SER A 206 3.59 18.19 16.51
N ASN A 207 2.60 18.33 17.39
CA ASN A 207 1.85 19.58 17.57
C ASN A 207 2.59 20.64 18.41
N ALA A 208 3.64 20.26 19.14
CA ALA A 208 4.36 21.17 20.04
C ALA A 208 5.52 21.94 19.37
N LEU A 209 5.81 21.68 18.09
CA LEU A 209 6.86 22.37 17.34
C LEU A 209 6.35 23.59 16.55
N PHE A 210 5.05 23.88 16.63
CA PHE A 210 4.40 25.01 15.95
C PHE A 210 3.62 25.96 16.87
N ASP A 211 3.75 25.84 18.19
CA ASP A 211 3.25 26.82 19.18
C ASP A 211 4.38 27.75 19.70
#